data_AF-A0A096CI41-F1
#
_entry.id   AF-A0A096CI41-F1
#
_cell.length_a   1.000
_cell.length_b   1.000
_cell.length_c   1.000
_cell.angle_alpha   90.00
_cell.angle_beta   90.00
_cell.angle_gamma   90.00
#
_symmetry.space_group_name_H-M   'P 1'
#
loop_
_entity.id
_entity.type
_entity.pdbx_description
1 polymer ?
#
loop_
_entity_poly.entity_id
_entity_poly.type
_entity_poly.pdbx_seq_one_letter_code
_entity_poly.pdbx_strand_id
1 'polypeptide(L)'
;MTKDIELVYKGEIHRIPNRWDGMTDRQYIRLVADLLRMAAGKLSAGEVRINWLCDIMGWDKHKFRSEEQIANLVAISEQLTFMFQINYPDNNAVLDGVDDETYELCRRIDPYRLHIPLARVLRRLDYQYVVDLCFCTQLIPSVRIGEHRYEGYHIETGFGMLTCSLTALQYVEAQELIEQGDESLPLLAAILYYPEKEYHSELAHEMAKEFAKLPLELLTAISFNFQAFNNYLFSKTSFSLLSKFVRKPKHPITTDASDALYDLSKEGLGNAKQIEQMNVLTYLKVLRKKTIDAVKDMKGFGWDKLKISEEVGLPISVIDQII
;
A
#
# COMPACT_ATOMS: atom_id res chain seq x y z
N MET A 1 1.52 16.04 -5.24
CA MET A 1 2.94 16.11 -4.84
C MET A 1 3.01 16.59 -3.41
N THR A 2 3.32 15.73 -2.45
CA THR A 2 3.59 16.14 -1.07
C THR A 2 4.99 16.74 -1.02
N LYS A 3 5.07 18.07 -0.89
CA LYS A 3 6.34 18.77 -0.70
C LYS A 3 6.79 18.60 0.75
N ASP A 4 8.10 18.50 0.96
CA ASP A 4 8.67 18.61 2.30
C ASP A 4 8.25 19.94 2.94
N ILE A 5 8.05 19.94 4.25
CA ILE A 5 7.68 21.15 4.99
C ILE A 5 8.96 21.92 5.29
N GLU A 6 9.01 23.19 4.91
CA GLU A 6 10.13 24.09 5.21
C GLU A 6 9.77 25.01 6.37
N LEU A 7 10.57 24.99 7.43
CA LEU A 7 10.47 25.89 8.57
C LEU A 7 11.67 26.84 8.58
N VAL A 8 11.40 28.14 8.63
CA VAL A 8 12.46 29.15 8.76
C VAL A 8 12.53 29.59 10.22
N TYR A 9 13.66 29.33 10.87
CA TYR A 9 13.91 29.78 12.23
C TYR A 9 15.28 30.46 12.32
N LYS A 10 15.28 31.72 12.75
CA LYS A 10 16.51 32.55 12.87
C LYS A 10 17.39 32.56 11.61
N GLY A 11 16.78 32.48 10.42
CA GLY A 11 17.49 32.47 9.15
C GLY A 11 17.98 31.09 8.69
N GLU A 12 17.80 30.05 9.50
CA GLU A 12 18.07 28.66 9.12
C GLU A 12 16.80 27.99 8.58
N ILE A 13 16.95 27.22 7.51
CA ILE A 13 15.86 26.44 6.91
C ILE A 13 15.94 25.01 7.43
N HIS A 14 14.93 24.59 8.18
CA HIS A 14 14.74 23.20 8.58
C HIS A 14 13.75 22.54 7.63
N ARG A 15 14.09 21.34 7.14
CA ARG A 15 13.24 20.56 6.24
C ARG A 15 12.70 19.33 6.94
N ILE A 16 11.39 19.17 6.90
CA ILE A 16 10.68 18.02 7.45
C ILE A 16 10.17 17.18 6.27
N PRO A 17 10.65 15.92 6.12
CA PRO A 17 10.16 15.02 5.09
C PRO A 17 8.66 14.75 5.23
N ASN A 18 7.92 14.93 4.14
CA ASN A 18 6.47 14.68 4.08
C ASN A 18 6.15 13.50 3.15
N ARG A 19 6.84 12.38 3.36
CA ARG A 19 6.84 11.21 2.48
C ARG A 19 7.35 9.97 3.20
N TRP A 20 6.99 8.80 2.68
CA TRP A 20 7.46 7.51 3.16
C TRP A 20 8.89 7.18 2.69
N ASP A 21 9.21 7.45 1.41
CA ASP A 21 10.38 6.91 0.69
C ASP A 21 11.77 7.43 1.15
N GLY A 22 11.86 8.14 2.26
CA GLY A 22 13.12 8.64 2.82
C GLY A 22 13.35 8.28 4.28
N MET A 23 12.48 7.43 4.86
CA MET A 23 12.59 7.02 6.25
C MET A 23 13.68 5.97 6.45
N THR A 24 14.36 6.04 7.58
CA THR A 24 15.15 4.91 8.09
C THR A 24 14.24 3.80 8.61
N ASP A 25 14.76 2.57 8.65
CA ASP A 25 14.10 1.41 9.25
C ASP A 25 13.58 1.69 10.67
N ARG A 26 14.40 2.31 11.52
CA ARG A 26 14.07 2.67 12.91
C ARG A 26 12.93 3.67 12.99
N GLN A 27 12.94 4.69 12.13
CA GLN A 27 11.86 5.68 12.08
C GLN A 27 10.55 5.03 11.65
N TYR A 28 10.60 4.20 10.61
CA TYR A 28 9.43 3.51 10.09
C TYR A 28 8.81 2.55 11.12
N ILE A 29 9.62 1.73 11.80
CA ILE A 29 9.15 0.81 12.85
C ILE A 29 8.52 1.59 14.03
N ARG A 30 9.10 2.72 14.43
CA ARG A 30 8.51 3.57 15.48
C ARG A 30 7.17 4.17 15.06
N LEU A 31 7.06 4.66 13.82
CA LEU A 31 5.80 5.16 13.30
C LEU A 31 4.74 4.07 13.28
N VAL A 32 5.09 2.85 12.86
CA VAL A 32 4.19 1.70 12.90
C VAL A 32 3.74 1.36 14.32
N ALA A 33 4.63 1.46 15.31
CA ALA A 33 4.26 1.27 16.72
C ALA A 33 3.20 2.29 17.17
N ASP A 34 3.33 3.55 16.76
CA ASP A 34 2.31 4.58 17.04
C ASP A 34 1.01 4.35 16.24
N LEU A 35 1.08 3.84 15.02
CA LEU A 35 -0.10 3.41 14.25
C LEU A 35 -0.83 2.24 14.92
N LEU A 36 -0.13 1.26 15.48
CA LEU A 36 -0.73 0.18 16.27
C LEU A 36 -1.42 0.71 17.52
N ARG A 37 -0.82 1.70 18.19
CA ARG A 37 -1.45 2.36 19.34
C ARG A 37 -2.69 3.15 18.93
N MET A 38 -2.68 3.78 17.75
CA MET A 38 -3.85 4.43 17.18
C MET A 38 -4.97 3.43 16.88
N ALA A 39 -4.65 2.30 16.24
CA ALA A 39 -5.60 1.22 15.98
C ALA A 39 -6.20 0.65 17.28
N ALA A 40 -5.42 0.59 18.36
CA ALA A 40 -5.89 0.19 19.70
C ALA A 40 -6.68 1.30 20.44
N GLY A 41 -6.95 2.45 19.82
CA GLY A 41 -7.66 3.58 20.42
C GLY A 41 -6.87 4.36 21.48
N LYS A 42 -5.54 4.13 21.58
CA LYS A 42 -4.67 4.77 22.58
C LYS A 42 -4.06 6.08 22.10
N LEU A 43 -4.10 6.35 20.79
CA LEU A 43 -3.64 7.58 20.17
C LEU A 43 -4.65 8.02 19.11
N SER A 44 -4.82 9.32 18.94
CA SER A 44 -5.48 9.92 17.78
C SER A 44 -4.51 10.08 16.60
N ALA A 45 -5.03 10.22 15.38
CA ALA A 45 -4.22 10.52 14.19
C ALA A 45 -3.40 11.82 14.35
N GLY A 46 -3.94 12.82 15.06
CA GLY A 46 -3.23 14.05 15.40
C GLY A 46 -2.03 13.80 16.31
N GLU A 47 -2.20 12.97 17.34
CA GLU A 47 -1.09 12.60 18.24
C GLU A 47 -0.01 11.80 17.54
N VAL A 48 -0.36 10.92 16.59
CA VAL A 48 0.63 10.20 15.76
C VAL A 48 1.47 11.19 14.95
N ARG A 49 0.83 12.18 14.28
CA ARG A 49 1.55 13.23 13.54
C ARG A 49 2.49 14.04 14.45
N ILE A 50 2.03 14.38 15.66
CA ILE A 50 2.83 15.13 16.63
C ILE A 50 4.02 14.30 17.13
N ASN A 51 3.81 13.03 17.49
CA ASN A 51 4.90 12.16 17.94
C ASN A 51 5.95 12.00 16.84
N TRP A 52 5.53 11.76 15.60
CA TRP A 52 6.43 11.70 14.45
C TRP A 52 7.24 12.99 14.28
N LEU A 53 6.57 14.15 14.28
CA LEU A 53 7.22 15.45 14.15
C LEU A 53 8.27 15.68 15.24
N CYS A 54 7.93 15.36 16.50
CA CYS A 54 8.86 15.45 17.60
C CYS A 54 10.06 14.50 17.43
N ASP A 55 9.80 13.26 17.00
CA ASP A 55 10.83 12.24 16.80
C ASP A 55 11.83 12.63 15.70
N ILE A 56 11.36 13.12 14.54
CA ILE A 56 12.27 13.51 13.45
C ILE A 56 13.10 14.75 13.81
N MET A 57 12.51 15.66 14.59
CA MET A 57 13.16 16.92 14.97
C MET A 57 13.99 16.80 16.25
N GLY A 58 13.94 15.65 16.93
CA GLY A 58 14.57 15.46 18.23
C GLY A 58 13.97 16.37 19.33
N TRP A 59 12.70 16.73 19.19
CA TRP A 59 12.01 17.58 20.15
C TRP A 59 11.40 16.76 21.28
N ASP A 60 11.49 17.28 22.50
CA ASP A 60 10.80 16.72 23.64
C ASP A 60 9.41 17.36 23.77
N LYS A 61 8.37 16.56 23.52
CA LYS A 61 6.97 17.00 23.59
C LYS A 61 6.59 17.58 24.95
N HIS A 62 7.27 17.20 26.03
CA HIS A 62 7.02 17.72 27.37
C HIS A 62 7.57 19.13 27.60
N LYS A 63 8.31 19.71 26.64
CA LYS A 63 8.82 21.09 26.73
C LYS A 63 7.87 22.14 26.15
N PHE A 64 6.87 21.73 25.36
CA PHE A 64 5.84 22.64 24.86
C PHE A 64 4.78 22.84 25.94
N ARG A 65 4.71 24.06 26.49
CA ARG A 65 3.85 24.38 27.65
C ARG A 65 2.88 25.53 27.40
N SER A 66 3.21 26.47 26.52
CA SER A 66 2.30 27.55 26.17
C SER A 66 1.29 27.13 25.11
N GLU A 67 0.11 27.76 25.12
CA GLU A 67 -0.91 27.54 24.08
C GLU A 67 -0.37 27.83 22.68
N GLU A 68 0.42 28.89 22.52
CA GLU A 68 1.05 29.24 21.25
C GLU A 68 2.03 28.15 20.78
N GLN A 69 2.85 27.61 21.67
CA GLN A 69 3.77 26.51 21.36
C GLN A 69 3.02 25.27 20.90
N ILE A 70 1.93 24.92 21.59
CA ILE A 70 1.09 23.77 21.27
C ILE A 70 0.36 24.01 19.94
N ALA A 71 -0.20 25.20 19.71
CA ALA A 71 -0.87 25.56 18.48
C ALA A 71 0.07 25.50 17.27
N ASN A 72 1.30 25.99 17.41
CA ASN A 72 2.32 25.89 16.38
C ASN A 72 2.71 24.43 16.10
N LEU A 73 2.88 23.62 17.14
CA LEU A 73 3.19 22.19 16.99
C LEU A 73 2.07 21.46 16.23
N VAL A 74 0.81 21.72 16.57
CA VAL A 74 -0.37 21.17 15.88
C VAL A 74 -0.43 21.67 14.43
N ALA A 75 -0.22 22.96 14.18
CA ALA A 75 -0.27 23.53 12.83
C ALA A 75 0.82 22.97 11.90
N ILE A 76 2.00 22.66 12.42
CA ILE A 76 3.06 22.01 11.66
C ILE A 76 2.72 20.53 11.45
N SER A 77 2.22 19.84 12.48
CA SER A 77 1.91 18.42 12.38
C SER A 77 0.75 18.14 11.41
N GLU A 78 -0.25 19.02 11.33
CA GLU A 78 -1.36 18.94 10.37
C GLU A 78 -0.89 19.02 8.90
N GLN A 79 0.26 19.63 8.61
CA GLN A 79 0.85 19.66 7.27
C GLN A 79 1.48 18.31 6.85
N LEU A 80 1.64 17.37 7.79
CA LEU A 80 2.06 16.00 7.52
C LEU A 80 0.89 15.19 6.94
N THR A 81 0.70 15.31 5.63
CA THR A 81 -0.39 14.69 4.89
C THR A 81 -0.04 13.32 4.33
N PHE A 82 1.22 12.87 4.44
CA PHE A 82 1.65 11.58 3.88
C PHE A 82 1.18 10.36 4.67
N MET A 83 0.91 10.50 5.98
CA MET A 83 0.60 9.34 6.84
C MET A 83 -0.82 8.82 6.65
N PHE A 84 -1.75 9.73 6.38
CA PHE A 84 -3.17 9.44 6.44
C PHE A 84 -3.90 9.97 5.21
N GLN A 85 -4.90 9.21 4.79
CA GLN A 85 -5.99 9.66 3.95
C GLN A 85 -7.27 9.69 4.78
N ILE A 86 -8.24 10.46 4.31
CA ILE A 86 -9.58 10.53 4.87
C ILE A 86 -10.48 9.65 4.00
N ASN A 87 -11.22 8.76 4.67
CA ASN A 87 -12.25 7.94 4.07
C ASN A 87 -13.62 8.44 4.56
N TYR A 88 -14.46 8.84 3.62
CA TYR A 88 -15.84 9.24 3.88
C TYR A 88 -16.78 8.03 3.73
N PRO A 89 -17.98 8.08 4.33
CA PRO A 89 -19.00 7.03 4.17
C PRO A 89 -19.28 6.66 2.70
N ASP A 90 -19.80 5.45 2.51
CA ASP A 90 -20.21 4.92 1.21
C ASP A 90 -19.07 4.93 0.16
N ASN A 91 -17.86 4.57 0.59
CA ASN A 91 -16.66 4.52 -0.26
C ASN A 91 -16.38 5.85 -0.98
N ASN A 92 -16.46 6.96 -0.22
CA ASN A 92 -16.25 8.32 -0.72
C ASN A 92 -17.28 8.82 -1.75
N ALA A 93 -18.50 8.28 -1.78
CA ALA A 93 -19.55 8.72 -2.71
C ALA A 93 -19.87 10.23 -2.64
N VAL A 94 -19.64 10.88 -1.50
CA VAL A 94 -19.78 12.34 -1.38
C VAL A 94 -18.83 13.13 -2.29
N LEU A 95 -17.76 12.49 -2.76
CA LEU A 95 -16.78 13.04 -3.69
C LEU A 95 -17.07 12.63 -5.15
N ASP A 96 -18.21 12.02 -5.44
CA ASP A 96 -18.55 11.66 -6.82
C ASP A 96 -18.75 12.91 -7.68
N GLY A 97 -18.06 12.96 -8.82
CA GLY A 97 -18.16 14.06 -9.78
C GLY A 97 -17.35 15.31 -9.44
N VAL A 98 -16.56 15.32 -8.35
CA VAL A 98 -15.50 16.33 -8.19
C VAL A 98 -14.30 16.00 -9.08
N ASP A 99 -13.53 17.01 -9.45
CA ASP A 99 -12.29 16.84 -10.19
C ASP A 99 -11.21 16.17 -9.32
N ASP A 100 -10.20 15.56 -9.98
CA ASP A 100 -9.14 14.79 -9.32
C ASP A 100 -8.35 15.61 -8.28
N GLU A 101 -8.13 16.90 -8.53
CA GLU A 101 -7.38 17.77 -7.61
C GLU A 101 -8.19 18.01 -6.32
N THR A 102 -9.47 18.36 -6.47
CA THR A 102 -10.39 18.52 -5.34
C THR A 102 -10.59 17.22 -4.59
N TYR A 103 -10.70 16.08 -5.31
CA TYR A 103 -10.82 14.75 -4.72
C TYR A 103 -9.64 14.45 -3.79
N GLU A 104 -8.41 14.56 -4.31
CA GLU A 104 -7.20 14.34 -3.52
C GLU A 104 -7.08 15.33 -2.36
N LEU A 105 -7.44 16.60 -2.57
CA LEU A 105 -7.44 17.61 -1.51
C LEU A 105 -8.37 17.20 -0.36
N CYS A 106 -9.61 16.80 -0.65
CA CYS A 106 -10.60 16.37 0.33
C CYS A 106 -10.18 15.10 1.09
N ARG A 107 -9.37 14.24 0.46
CA ARG A 107 -8.84 13.03 1.08
C ARG A 107 -7.57 13.25 1.89
N ARG A 108 -6.90 14.40 1.76
CA ARG A 108 -5.61 14.66 2.43
C ARG A 108 -5.71 15.69 3.55
N ILE A 109 -6.59 16.66 3.41
CA ILE A 109 -6.71 17.78 4.34
C ILE A 109 -7.97 17.61 5.17
N ASP A 110 -7.84 17.80 6.49
CA ASP A 110 -8.97 17.74 7.40
C ASP A 110 -10.09 18.71 6.96
N PRO A 111 -11.37 18.29 6.94
CA PRO A 111 -12.50 19.13 6.55
C PRO A 111 -12.58 20.49 7.25
N TYR A 112 -12.12 20.62 8.49
CA TYR A 112 -12.07 21.88 9.23
C TYR A 112 -11.03 22.86 8.68
N ARG A 113 -10.01 22.37 7.95
CA ARG A 113 -8.96 23.16 7.30
C ARG A 113 -9.21 23.39 5.80
N LEU A 114 -10.21 22.74 5.23
CA LEU A 114 -10.60 22.96 3.83
C LEU A 114 -11.28 24.32 3.63
N HIS A 115 -10.86 25.03 2.59
CA HIS A 115 -11.39 26.33 2.17
C HIS A 115 -12.23 26.22 0.88
N ILE A 116 -13.04 25.17 0.78
CA ILE A 116 -13.94 24.91 -0.36
C ILE A 116 -15.40 24.79 0.11
N PRO A 117 -16.40 25.04 -0.75
CA PRO A 117 -17.82 24.95 -0.39
C PRO A 117 -18.21 23.58 0.20
N LEU A 118 -17.63 22.50 -0.33
CA LEU A 118 -17.91 21.12 0.08
C LEU A 118 -17.50 20.83 1.52
N ALA A 119 -16.55 21.58 2.09
CA ALA A 119 -16.04 21.37 3.45
C ALA A 119 -17.15 21.34 4.52
N ARG A 120 -18.21 22.14 4.35
CA ARG A 120 -19.34 22.17 5.30
C ARG A 120 -20.11 20.86 5.36
N VAL A 121 -20.16 20.13 4.24
CA VAL A 121 -20.79 18.80 4.15
C VAL A 121 -19.85 17.77 4.77
N LEU A 122 -18.59 17.76 4.36
CA LEU A 122 -17.58 16.80 4.81
C LEU A 122 -17.41 16.80 6.34
N ARG A 123 -17.43 17.98 6.98
CA ARG A 123 -17.35 18.13 8.45
C ARG A 123 -18.48 17.43 9.22
N ARG A 124 -19.62 17.17 8.57
CA ARG A 124 -20.81 16.55 9.20
C ARG A 124 -20.84 15.04 9.03
N LEU A 125 -19.96 14.50 8.19
CA LEU A 125 -19.88 13.06 7.94
C LEU A 125 -19.03 12.39 9.02
N ASP A 126 -19.35 11.13 9.29
CA ASP A 126 -18.54 10.27 10.13
C ASP A 126 -17.35 9.72 9.33
N TYR A 127 -16.41 10.62 9.02
CA TYR A 127 -15.21 10.28 8.26
C TYR A 127 -14.13 9.69 9.17
N GLN A 128 -13.30 8.81 8.58
CA GLN A 128 -12.23 8.13 9.31
C GLN A 128 -10.87 8.44 8.69
N TYR A 129 -9.87 8.54 9.55
CA TYR A 129 -8.47 8.57 9.12
C TYR A 129 -7.99 7.15 8.87
N VAL A 130 -7.55 6.89 7.64
CA VAL A 130 -6.97 5.61 7.22
C VAL A 130 -5.49 5.82 6.88
N VAL A 131 -4.65 4.82 7.17
CA VAL A 131 -3.22 4.92 6.88
C VAL A 131 -3.00 4.94 5.36
N ASP A 132 -2.22 5.89 4.88
CA ASP A 132 -1.86 6.00 3.46
C ASP A 132 -0.69 5.09 3.12
N LEU A 133 -0.96 3.81 2.94
CA LEU A 133 0.02 2.81 2.53
C LEU A 133 0.10 2.77 0.99
N CYS A 134 0.78 3.74 0.38
CA CYS A 134 1.00 3.76 -1.06
C CYS A 134 2.37 4.39 -1.40
N PHE A 135 3.43 3.59 -1.36
CA PHE A 135 4.80 4.01 -1.67
C PHE A 135 5.62 2.83 -2.23
N CYS A 136 6.78 3.10 -2.83
CA CYS A 136 7.52 2.14 -3.66
C CYS A 136 8.98 1.95 -3.19
N THR A 137 9.17 1.85 -1.88
CA THR A 137 10.50 1.70 -1.25
C THR A 137 10.46 0.60 -0.20
N GLN A 138 11.46 -0.28 -0.22
CA GLN A 138 11.70 -1.24 0.87
C GLN A 138 12.35 -0.50 2.05
N LEU A 139 11.58 -0.27 3.12
CA LEU A 139 12.03 0.46 4.32
C LEU A 139 12.64 -0.46 5.38
N ILE A 140 12.50 -1.78 5.22
CA ILE A 140 13.08 -2.78 6.11
C ILE A 140 13.91 -3.75 5.24
N PRO A 141 15.09 -3.35 4.78
CA PRO A 141 15.86 -4.16 3.83
C PRO A 141 16.33 -5.50 4.41
N SER A 142 16.50 -5.59 5.73
CA SER A 142 16.93 -6.82 6.40
C SER A 142 16.39 -6.91 7.82
N VAL A 143 16.20 -8.12 8.32
CA VAL A 143 15.87 -8.40 9.72
C VAL A 143 16.93 -9.31 10.35
N ARG A 144 17.12 -9.17 11.66
CA ARG A 144 18.06 -10.00 12.42
C ARG A 144 17.33 -10.81 13.48
N ILE A 145 17.49 -12.14 13.44
CA ILE A 145 16.92 -13.08 14.41
C ILE A 145 18.10 -13.87 14.98
N GLY A 146 18.42 -13.62 16.25
CA GLY A 146 19.64 -14.16 16.87
C GLY A 146 20.90 -13.69 16.13
N GLU A 147 21.68 -14.65 15.63
CA GLU A 147 22.90 -14.40 14.86
C GLU A 147 22.67 -14.33 13.34
N HIS A 148 21.48 -14.74 12.89
CA HIS A 148 21.15 -14.76 11.47
C HIS A 148 20.57 -13.43 11.01
N ARG A 149 21.00 -13.02 9.81
CA ARG A 149 20.47 -11.86 9.09
C ARG A 149 19.74 -12.37 7.85
N TYR A 150 18.49 -11.96 7.71
CA TYR A 150 17.64 -12.30 6.57
C TYR A 150 17.44 -11.03 5.74
N GLU A 151 17.75 -11.10 4.45
CA GLU A 151 17.49 -10.00 3.51
C GLU A 151 16.06 -10.09 2.99
N GLY A 152 15.39 -8.95 2.89
CA GLY A 152 14.06 -8.85 2.33
C GLY A 152 14.07 -8.78 0.82
N TYR A 153 12.88 -8.75 0.23
CA TYR A 153 12.75 -8.43 -1.19
C TYR A 153 13.22 -7.00 -1.51
N HIS A 154 13.75 -6.84 -2.72
CA HIS A 154 14.33 -5.60 -3.20
C HIS A 154 13.37 -4.92 -4.18
N ILE A 155 13.29 -3.59 -4.09
CA ILE A 155 12.59 -2.74 -5.06
C ILE A 155 13.60 -1.70 -5.56
N GLU A 156 13.67 -1.52 -6.87
CA GLU A 156 14.46 -0.45 -7.47
C GLU A 156 13.63 0.27 -8.53
N THR A 157 13.69 1.60 -8.51
CA THR A 157 13.00 2.47 -9.47
C THR A 157 14.00 3.31 -10.29
N GLY A 158 15.27 2.92 -10.28
CA GLY A 158 16.35 3.58 -10.99
C GLY A 158 16.07 3.68 -12.49
N PHE A 159 16.54 4.77 -13.11
CA PHE A 159 16.39 5.01 -14.56
C PHE A 159 14.94 4.98 -15.07
N GLY A 160 13.95 5.25 -14.20
CA GLY A 160 12.53 5.25 -14.54
C GLY A 160 11.93 3.86 -14.76
N MET A 161 12.63 2.80 -14.37
CA MET A 161 12.19 1.41 -14.50
C MET A 161 12.01 0.78 -13.14
N LEU A 162 10.83 0.19 -12.92
CA LEU A 162 10.54 -0.58 -11.72
C LEU A 162 11.08 -2.00 -11.88
N THR A 163 11.88 -2.44 -10.91
CA THR A 163 12.28 -3.84 -10.72
C THR A 163 11.93 -4.28 -9.30
N CYS A 164 11.67 -5.58 -9.15
CA CYS A 164 11.36 -6.21 -7.86
C CYS A 164 11.97 -7.61 -7.85
N SER A 165 12.49 -8.06 -6.71
CA SER A 165 13.10 -9.40 -6.61
C SER A 165 12.10 -10.54 -6.34
N LEU A 166 10.85 -10.24 -5.99
CA LEU A 166 9.85 -11.27 -5.66
C LEU A 166 9.54 -12.18 -6.84
N THR A 167 9.37 -13.47 -6.55
CA THR A 167 8.74 -14.42 -7.48
C THR A 167 7.22 -14.29 -7.45
N ALA A 168 6.56 -14.87 -8.44
CA ALA A 168 5.11 -14.88 -8.55
C ALA A 168 4.48 -15.64 -7.37
N LEU A 169 5.03 -16.80 -7.01
CA LEU A 169 4.54 -17.60 -5.89
C LEU A 169 4.71 -16.87 -4.55
N GLN A 170 5.89 -16.29 -4.28
CA GLN A 170 6.12 -15.47 -3.08
C GLN A 170 5.09 -14.35 -2.95
N TYR A 171 4.85 -13.64 -4.06
CA TYR A 171 3.94 -12.52 -4.08
C TYR A 171 2.49 -12.96 -3.83
N VAL A 172 2.02 -14.02 -4.49
CA VAL A 172 0.65 -14.54 -4.34
C VAL A 172 0.40 -15.00 -2.90
N GLU A 173 1.29 -15.82 -2.33
CA GLU A 173 1.14 -16.28 -0.95
C GLU A 173 1.22 -15.12 0.04
N ALA A 174 2.14 -14.17 -0.15
CA ALA A 174 2.21 -12.98 0.70
C ALA A 174 0.92 -12.13 0.62
N GLN A 175 0.31 -12.02 -0.57
CA GLN A 175 -0.93 -11.27 -0.77
C GLN A 175 -2.11 -11.92 -0.05
N GLU A 176 -2.20 -13.26 -0.07
CA GLU A 176 -3.27 -14.01 0.62
C GLU A 176 -3.25 -13.81 2.15
N LEU A 177 -2.08 -13.49 2.72
CA LEU A 177 -1.92 -13.31 4.17
C LEU A 177 -2.26 -11.90 4.68
N ILE A 178 -2.40 -10.90 3.80
CA ILE A 178 -2.66 -9.49 4.19
C ILE A 178 -3.93 -9.35 5.06
N GLU A 179 -4.97 -10.13 4.77
CA GLU A 179 -6.27 -10.04 5.45
C GLU A 179 -6.45 -11.06 6.60
N GLN A 180 -5.44 -11.88 6.89
CA GLN A 180 -5.53 -12.99 7.86
C GLN A 180 -5.21 -12.58 9.32
N GLY A 181 -4.91 -11.31 9.58
CA GLY A 181 -4.66 -10.76 10.92
C GLY A 181 -3.27 -11.07 11.50
N ASP A 182 -3.08 -10.79 12.79
CA ASP A 182 -1.75 -10.77 13.42
C ASP A 182 -1.04 -12.14 13.45
N GLU A 183 -1.79 -13.24 13.51
CA GLU A 183 -1.25 -14.60 13.56
C GLU A 183 -0.54 -15.01 12.27
N SER A 184 -0.87 -14.39 11.13
CA SER A 184 -0.24 -14.69 9.83
C SER A 184 1.06 -13.92 9.61
N LEU A 185 1.33 -12.87 10.39
CA LEU A 185 2.47 -11.98 10.16
C LEU A 185 3.84 -12.68 10.19
N PRO A 186 4.10 -13.67 11.08
CA PRO A 186 5.37 -14.41 11.04
C PRO A 186 5.59 -15.16 9.73
N LEU A 187 4.52 -15.76 9.19
CA LEU A 187 4.58 -16.46 7.91
C LEU A 187 4.81 -15.46 6.78
N LEU A 188 4.06 -14.37 6.74
CA LEU A 188 4.25 -13.29 5.76
C LEU A 188 5.70 -12.79 5.76
N ALA A 189 6.28 -12.56 6.94
CA ALA A 189 7.67 -12.15 7.07
C ALA A 189 8.64 -13.24 6.57
N ALA A 190 8.40 -14.51 6.88
CA ALA A 190 9.24 -15.61 6.38
C ALA A 190 9.21 -15.73 4.84
N ILE A 191 8.07 -15.48 4.20
CA ILE A 191 7.92 -15.46 2.74
C ILE A 191 8.73 -14.31 2.12
N LEU A 192 8.60 -13.11 2.69
CA LEU A 192 9.19 -11.87 2.16
C LEU A 192 10.70 -11.73 2.43
N TYR A 193 11.23 -12.45 3.42
CA TYR A 193 12.64 -12.48 3.81
C TYR A 193 13.26 -13.87 3.62
N TYR A 194 12.71 -14.62 2.67
CA TYR A 194 13.18 -15.95 2.35
C TYR A 194 14.62 -15.90 1.80
N PRO A 195 15.59 -16.61 2.40
CA PRO A 195 17.02 -16.38 2.16
C PRO A 195 17.56 -17.09 0.91
N GLU A 196 16.91 -18.18 0.48
CA GLU A 196 17.39 -18.96 -0.65
C GLU A 196 16.98 -18.32 -1.97
N LYS A 197 17.75 -18.62 -3.02
CA LYS A 197 17.53 -18.07 -4.36
C LYS A 197 16.22 -18.56 -5.00
N GLU A 198 15.84 -19.79 -4.72
CA GLU A 198 14.61 -20.43 -5.24
C GLU A 198 13.61 -20.58 -4.10
N TYR A 199 12.42 -20.03 -4.29
CA TYR A 199 11.42 -19.98 -3.23
C TYR A 199 10.70 -21.32 -3.04
N HIS A 200 10.48 -21.72 -1.78
CA HIS A 200 9.70 -22.90 -1.41
C HIS A 200 8.76 -22.60 -0.23
N SER A 201 7.46 -22.83 -0.44
CA SER A 201 6.41 -22.55 0.54
C SER A 201 6.55 -23.37 1.83
N GLU A 202 6.91 -24.65 1.71
CA GLU A 202 7.09 -25.53 2.87
C GLU A 202 8.20 -25.01 3.81
N LEU A 203 9.33 -24.60 3.23
CA LEU A 203 10.45 -24.06 4.00
C LEU A 203 10.12 -22.69 4.60
N ALA A 204 9.40 -21.82 3.88
CA ALA A 204 8.91 -20.56 4.43
C ALA A 204 7.98 -20.80 5.64
N HIS A 205 7.13 -21.82 5.58
CA HIS A 205 6.28 -22.22 6.71
C HIS A 205 7.08 -22.72 7.90
N GLU A 206 8.12 -23.52 7.70
CA GLU A 206 9.01 -23.96 8.78
C GLU A 206 9.72 -22.77 9.42
N MET A 207 10.20 -21.83 8.60
CA MET A 207 10.87 -20.60 9.03
C MET A 207 9.96 -19.63 9.78
N ALA A 208 8.65 -19.65 9.54
CA ALA A 208 7.69 -18.80 10.25
C ALA A 208 7.81 -18.91 11.78
N LYS A 209 8.20 -20.09 12.29
CA LYS A 209 8.44 -20.33 13.73
C LYS A 209 9.59 -19.48 14.28
N GLU A 210 10.62 -19.24 13.47
CA GLU A 210 11.74 -18.37 13.84
C GLU A 210 11.33 -16.89 13.76
N PHE A 211 10.59 -16.50 12.72
CA PHE A 211 10.09 -15.14 12.54
C PHE A 211 9.06 -14.74 13.61
N ALA A 212 8.36 -15.70 14.22
CA ALA A 212 7.45 -15.45 15.34
C ALA A 212 8.14 -14.88 16.60
N LYS A 213 9.48 -14.93 16.67
CA LYS A 213 10.27 -14.31 17.75
C LYS A 213 10.42 -12.79 17.58
N LEU A 214 10.09 -12.24 16.40
CA LEU A 214 10.19 -10.81 16.13
C LEU A 214 9.09 -10.02 16.86
N PRO A 215 9.36 -8.76 17.26
CA PRO A 215 8.35 -7.89 17.84
C PRO A 215 7.17 -7.65 16.87
N LEU A 216 5.97 -7.53 17.42
CA LEU A 216 4.74 -7.29 16.64
C LEU A 216 4.85 -6.02 15.79
N GLU A 217 5.50 -4.98 16.30
CA GLU A 217 5.69 -3.72 15.58
C GLU A 217 6.53 -3.91 14.32
N LEU A 218 7.56 -4.76 14.39
CA LEU A 218 8.41 -5.07 13.24
C LEU A 218 7.66 -5.94 12.22
N LEU A 219 6.95 -6.97 12.68
CA LEU A 219 6.13 -7.84 11.83
C LEU A 219 5.02 -7.04 11.10
N THR A 220 4.37 -6.13 11.81
CA THR A 220 3.37 -5.21 11.24
C THR A 220 4.02 -4.26 10.23
N ALA A 221 5.22 -3.75 10.54
CA ALA A 221 5.92 -2.84 9.65
C ALA A 221 6.31 -3.52 8.31
N ILE A 222 6.72 -4.79 8.37
CA ILE A 222 6.96 -5.63 7.19
C ILE A 222 5.67 -5.76 6.36
N SER A 223 4.56 -6.12 7.01
CA SER A 223 3.25 -6.24 6.35
C SER A 223 2.84 -4.93 5.68
N PHE A 224 2.94 -3.80 6.39
CA PHE A 224 2.61 -2.48 5.85
C PHE A 224 3.51 -2.09 4.67
N ASN A 225 4.80 -2.46 4.68
CA ASN A 225 5.68 -2.16 3.55
C ASN A 225 5.26 -2.94 2.30
N PHE A 226 4.94 -4.21 2.47
CA PHE A 226 4.44 -5.05 1.38
C PHE A 226 3.08 -4.57 0.85
N GLN A 227 2.14 -4.25 1.74
CA GLN A 227 0.85 -3.65 1.37
C GLN A 227 1.03 -2.32 0.63
N ALA A 228 1.97 -1.47 1.07
CA ALA A 228 2.25 -0.21 0.41
C ALA A 228 2.77 -0.39 -1.01
N PHE A 229 3.69 -1.35 -1.21
CA PHE A 229 4.18 -1.71 -2.52
C PHE A 229 3.07 -2.31 -3.41
N ASN A 230 2.24 -3.19 -2.85
CA ASN A 230 1.10 -3.77 -3.55
C ASN A 230 0.11 -2.69 -4.02
N ASN A 231 -0.24 -1.76 -3.14
CA ASN A 231 -1.11 -0.62 -3.47
C ASN A 231 -0.45 0.28 -4.53
N TYR A 232 0.86 0.51 -4.45
CA TYR A 232 1.59 1.25 -5.48
C TYR A 232 1.51 0.58 -6.86
N LEU A 233 1.72 -0.75 -6.94
CA LEU A 233 1.60 -1.52 -8.18
C LEU A 233 0.24 -1.29 -8.84
N PHE A 234 -0.85 -1.37 -8.09
CA PHE A 234 -2.21 -1.27 -8.63
C PHE A 234 -2.80 0.14 -8.70
N SER A 235 -2.10 1.17 -8.22
CA SER A 235 -2.58 2.55 -8.28
C SER A 235 -1.70 3.49 -9.10
N LYS A 236 -0.38 3.26 -9.16
CA LYS A 236 0.59 4.14 -9.81
C LYS A 236 1.26 3.54 -11.05
N THR A 237 0.98 2.28 -11.38
CA THR A 237 1.56 1.61 -12.55
C THR A 237 0.49 1.18 -13.56
N SER A 238 0.95 0.66 -14.71
CA SER A 238 0.08 0.11 -15.74
C SER A 238 -0.70 -1.14 -15.30
N PHE A 239 -0.34 -1.75 -14.17
CA PHE A 239 -1.06 -2.87 -13.56
C PHE A 239 -2.37 -2.45 -12.90
N SER A 240 -2.65 -1.16 -12.75
CA SER A 240 -3.94 -0.65 -12.24
C SER A 240 -5.16 -1.18 -13.00
N LEU A 241 -5.01 -1.67 -14.23
CA LEU A 241 -6.08 -2.39 -14.92
C LEU A 241 -6.59 -3.60 -14.12
N LEU A 242 -5.68 -4.33 -13.45
CA LEU A 242 -5.97 -5.57 -12.74
C LEU A 242 -6.74 -5.37 -11.43
N SER A 243 -6.89 -4.13 -10.95
CA SER A 243 -7.69 -3.80 -9.77
C SER A 243 -9.05 -3.19 -10.11
N LYS A 244 -9.35 -2.94 -11.40
CA LYS A 244 -10.60 -2.30 -11.83
C LYS A 244 -11.78 -3.26 -12.00
N PHE A 245 -11.61 -4.55 -11.73
CA PHE A 245 -12.70 -5.51 -11.83
C PHE A 245 -13.83 -5.17 -10.85
N VAL A 246 -15.06 -5.13 -11.35
CA VAL A 246 -16.25 -4.93 -10.53
C VAL A 246 -16.45 -6.20 -9.70
N ARG A 247 -16.45 -6.06 -8.37
CA ARG A 247 -16.78 -7.15 -7.46
C ARG A 247 -18.21 -7.62 -7.75
N LYS A 248 -18.35 -8.75 -8.45
CA LYS A 248 -19.64 -9.45 -8.55
C LYS A 248 -19.95 -10.06 -7.18
N PRO A 249 -21.23 -10.05 -6.74
CA PRO A 249 -21.61 -10.76 -5.52
C PRO A 249 -21.17 -12.23 -5.63
N LYS A 250 -20.61 -12.77 -4.54
CA LYS A 250 -19.98 -14.09 -4.42
C LYS A 250 -20.72 -15.17 -5.21
N HIS A 251 -20.23 -15.48 -6.42
CA HIS A 251 -20.41 -16.81 -6.98
C HIS A 251 -19.39 -17.75 -6.30
N PRO A 252 -19.72 -19.02 -6.04
CA PRO A 252 -18.88 -19.91 -5.20
C PRO A 252 -17.53 -20.31 -5.79
N ILE A 253 -17.21 -19.87 -7.02
CA ILE A 253 -16.01 -20.27 -7.76
C ILE A 253 -15.50 -19.01 -8.49
N THR A 254 -14.81 -18.13 -7.77
CA THR A 254 -13.97 -17.11 -8.39
C THR A 254 -12.55 -17.62 -8.40
N THR A 255 -11.91 -17.59 -9.57
CA THR A 255 -10.50 -17.93 -9.80
C THR A 255 -9.63 -17.02 -8.93
N ASP A 256 -9.05 -17.56 -7.86
CA ASP A 256 -8.18 -16.78 -6.98
C ASP A 256 -6.80 -16.55 -7.63
N ALA A 257 -5.98 -15.66 -7.08
CA ALA A 257 -4.65 -15.35 -7.62
C ALA A 257 -3.75 -16.60 -7.74
N SER A 258 -3.98 -17.59 -6.88
CA SER A 258 -3.37 -18.93 -6.95
C SER A 258 -3.86 -19.75 -8.14
N ASP A 259 -5.16 -19.74 -8.46
CA ASP A 259 -5.70 -20.43 -9.64
C ASP A 259 -5.17 -19.81 -10.95
N ALA A 260 -4.94 -18.49 -10.96
CA ALA A 260 -4.34 -17.81 -12.09
C ALA A 260 -2.93 -18.32 -12.44
N LEU A 261 -2.11 -18.70 -11.44
CA LEU A 261 -0.79 -19.33 -11.68
C LEU A 261 -0.93 -20.66 -12.43
N TYR A 262 -1.91 -21.49 -12.04
CA TYR A 262 -2.17 -22.79 -12.66
C TYR A 262 -2.76 -22.66 -14.07
N ASP A 263 -3.63 -21.69 -14.29
CA ASP A 263 -4.20 -21.39 -15.61
C ASP A 263 -3.12 -20.94 -16.60
N LEU A 264 -2.14 -20.12 -16.16
CA LEU A 264 -0.99 -19.76 -16.98
C LEU A 264 -0.20 -21.00 -17.42
N SER A 265 -0.05 -22.01 -16.55
CA SER A 265 0.69 -23.23 -16.88
C SER A 265 -0.05 -24.10 -17.88
N LYS A 266 -1.36 -24.26 -17.67
CA LYS A 266 -2.24 -25.04 -18.52
C LYS A 266 -2.29 -24.49 -19.96
N GLU A 267 -2.13 -23.19 -20.13
CA GLU A 267 -2.08 -22.53 -21.44
C GLU A 267 -0.72 -22.59 -22.15
N GLY A 268 0.26 -23.31 -21.58
CA GLY A 268 1.54 -23.59 -22.24
C GLY A 268 2.58 -22.47 -22.14
N LEU A 269 2.41 -21.51 -21.23
CA LEU A 269 3.41 -20.45 -20.97
C LEU A 269 4.62 -20.95 -20.17
N GLY A 270 4.53 -22.16 -19.62
CA GLY A 270 5.57 -22.83 -18.84
C GLY A 270 4.97 -23.96 -18.02
N ASN A 271 5.80 -24.81 -17.44
CA ASN A 271 5.33 -25.70 -16.39
C ASN A 271 5.02 -24.90 -15.11
N ALA A 272 4.24 -25.48 -14.18
CA ALA A 272 3.81 -24.79 -12.96
C ALA A 272 4.99 -24.16 -12.20
N LYS A 273 6.07 -24.93 -12.04
CA LYS A 273 7.31 -24.48 -11.37
C LYS A 273 7.95 -23.25 -12.05
N GLN A 274 7.97 -23.19 -13.38
CA GLN A 274 8.52 -22.04 -14.11
C GLN A 274 7.70 -20.78 -13.89
N ILE A 275 6.38 -20.91 -13.75
CA ILE A 275 5.48 -19.78 -13.52
C ILE A 275 5.56 -19.32 -12.07
N GLU A 276 5.58 -20.25 -11.12
CA GLU A 276 5.76 -19.97 -9.69
C GLU A 276 7.05 -19.18 -9.42
N GLN A 277 8.16 -19.56 -10.08
CA GLN A 277 9.46 -18.91 -9.92
C GLN A 277 9.66 -17.69 -10.85
N MET A 278 8.68 -17.36 -11.69
CA MET A 278 8.75 -16.19 -12.57
C MET A 278 8.79 -14.91 -11.72
N ASN A 279 9.50 -13.89 -12.20
CA ASN A 279 9.45 -12.57 -11.56
C ASN A 279 8.02 -12.01 -11.50
N VAL A 280 7.63 -11.44 -10.34
CA VAL A 280 6.29 -10.89 -10.11
C VAL A 280 5.86 -9.86 -11.16
N LEU A 281 6.77 -8.97 -11.61
CA LEU A 281 6.40 -7.94 -12.58
C LEU A 281 6.17 -8.56 -13.97
N THR A 282 6.87 -9.64 -14.31
CA THR A 282 6.63 -10.40 -15.54
C THR A 282 5.30 -11.12 -15.46
N TYR A 283 5.00 -11.76 -14.32
CA TYR A 283 3.72 -12.40 -14.05
C TYR A 283 2.55 -11.42 -14.22
N LEU A 284 2.60 -10.25 -13.56
CA LEU A 284 1.59 -9.20 -13.70
C LEU A 284 1.46 -8.65 -15.13
N LYS A 285 2.56 -8.54 -15.89
CA LYS A 285 2.52 -8.17 -17.32
C LYS A 285 1.78 -9.20 -18.15
N VAL A 286 1.99 -10.49 -17.90
CA VAL A 286 1.29 -11.58 -18.58
C VAL A 286 -0.21 -11.52 -18.29
N LEU A 287 -0.60 -11.40 -17.01
CA LEU A 287 -2.01 -11.27 -16.62
C LEU A 287 -2.69 -10.06 -17.27
N ARG A 288 -2.00 -8.91 -17.25
CA ARG A 288 -2.51 -7.69 -17.89
C ARG A 288 -2.69 -7.87 -19.38
N LYS A 289 -1.72 -8.49 -20.07
CA LYS A 289 -1.80 -8.75 -21.51
C LYS A 289 -2.98 -9.68 -21.83
N LYS A 290 -3.13 -10.79 -21.10
CA LYS A 290 -4.27 -11.72 -21.26
C LYS A 290 -5.62 -11.01 -21.11
N THR A 291 -5.75 -10.17 -20.10
CA THR A 291 -6.98 -9.38 -19.87
C THR A 291 -7.30 -8.49 -21.08
N ILE A 292 -6.28 -7.83 -21.65
CA ILE A 292 -6.44 -6.97 -22.83
C ILE A 292 -6.80 -7.79 -24.07
N ASP A 293 -6.12 -8.91 -24.29
CA ASP A 293 -6.35 -9.78 -25.45
C ASP A 293 -7.76 -10.38 -25.39
N ALA A 294 -8.24 -10.82 -24.22
CA ALA A 294 -9.60 -11.31 -24.01
C ALA A 294 -10.68 -10.28 -24.39
N VAL A 295 -10.51 -9.01 -23.99
CA VAL A 295 -11.43 -7.92 -24.36
C VAL A 295 -11.41 -7.69 -25.88
N LYS A 296 -10.24 -7.71 -26.51
CA LYS A 296 -10.10 -7.51 -27.96
C LYS A 296 -10.70 -8.67 -28.76
N ASP A 297 -10.54 -9.90 -28.31
CA ASP A 297 -11.10 -11.09 -28.95
C ASP A 297 -12.63 -11.07 -28.86
N MET A 298 -13.20 -10.78 -27.69
CA MET A 298 -14.65 -10.64 -27.54
C MET A 298 -15.21 -9.52 -28.43
N LYS A 299 -14.47 -8.41 -28.55
CA LYS A 299 -14.84 -7.35 -29.50
C LYS A 299 -14.76 -7.82 -30.95
N GLY A 300 -13.74 -8.60 -31.30
CA GLY A 300 -13.56 -9.23 -32.61
C GLY A 300 -14.69 -10.21 -32.96
N PHE A 301 -15.25 -10.91 -31.97
CA PHE A 301 -16.44 -11.76 -32.12
C PHE A 301 -17.75 -10.97 -32.26
N GLY A 302 -17.68 -9.64 -32.30
CA GLY A 302 -18.83 -8.77 -32.49
C GLY A 302 -19.65 -8.53 -31.23
N TRP A 303 -19.11 -8.82 -30.04
CA TRP A 303 -19.82 -8.54 -28.79
C TRP A 303 -19.91 -7.02 -28.56
N ASP A 304 -21.04 -6.59 -27.99
CA ASP A 304 -21.19 -5.22 -27.55
C ASP A 304 -20.48 -4.98 -26.22
N LYS A 305 -20.29 -3.70 -25.86
CA LYS A 305 -19.50 -3.30 -24.70
C LYS A 305 -20.14 -3.73 -23.38
N LEU A 306 -21.47 -3.80 -23.31
CA LEU A 306 -22.19 -4.23 -22.11
C LEU A 306 -21.94 -5.71 -21.87
N LYS A 307 -22.07 -6.52 -22.91
CA LYS A 307 -21.80 -7.95 -22.86
C LYS A 307 -20.34 -8.27 -22.49
N ILE A 308 -19.38 -7.51 -23.03
CA ILE A 308 -17.96 -7.67 -22.66
C ILE A 308 -17.74 -7.28 -21.19
N SER A 309 -18.36 -6.19 -20.73
CA SER A 309 -18.30 -5.75 -19.34
C SER A 309 -18.86 -6.79 -18.37
N GLU A 310 -19.99 -7.40 -18.73
CA GLU A 310 -20.59 -8.48 -17.96
C GLU A 310 -19.72 -9.73 -17.94
N GLU A 311 -19.08 -10.11 -19.04
CA GLU A 311 -18.26 -11.32 -19.09
C GLU A 311 -16.93 -11.14 -18.34
N VAL A 312 -16.16 -10.11 -18.69
CA VAL A 312 -14.81 -9.87 -18.16
C VAL A 312 -14.85 -9.22 -16.76
N GLY A 313 -15.96 -8.60 -16.39
CA GLY A 313 -16.10 -7.88 -15.13
C GLY A 313 -15.39 -6.53 -15.08
N LEU A 314 -14.99 -5.98 -16.23
CA LEU A 314 -14.38 -4.65 -16.31
C LEU A 314 -15.43 -3.56 -16.58
N PRO A 315 -15.33 -2.35 -15.99
CA PRO A 315 -16.20 -1.24 -16.31
C PRO A 315 -16.12 -0.84 -17.79
N ILE A 316 -17.23 -0.37 -18.35
CA ILE A 316 -17.30 0.07 -19.76
C ILE A 316 -16.26 1.15 -20.07
N SER A 317 -16.03 2.08 -19.13
CA SER A 317 -15.02 3.14 -19.28
C SER A 317 -13.60 2.60 -19.44
N VAL A 318 -13.31 1.42 -18.89
CA VAL A 318 -12.02 0.74 -19.03
C VAL A 318 -11.95 -0.02 -20.34
N ILE A 319 -13.04 -0.69 -20.72
CA ILE A 319 -13.16 -1.38 -22.01
C ILE A 319 -12.94 -0.39 -23.17
N ASP A 320 -13.47 0.82 -23.05
CA ASP A 320 -13.29 1.90 -24.03
C ASP A 320 -11.84 2.37 -24.16
N GLN A 321 -11.00 2.18 -23.15
CA GLN A 321 -9.57 2.47 -23.23
C GLN A 321 -8.77 1.32 -23.87
N ILE A 322 -9.34 0.12 -23.95
CA ILE A 322 -8.69 -1.08 -24.50
C ILE A 322 -8.94 -1.22 -26.01
N ILE A 323 -10.15 -0.86 -26.46
CA ILE A 323 -10.62 -0.94 -27.85
C ILE A 323 -10.23 0.32 -28.62
#